data_AF-A0A924KVM3-F1
#
_entry.id   AF-A0A924KVM3-F1
#
_cell.length_a   1.000
_cell.length_b   1.000
_cell.length_c   1.000
_cell.angle_alpha   90.00
_cell.angle_beta   90.00
_cell.angle_gamma   90.00
#
_symmetry.space_group_name_H-M   'P 1'
#
loop_
_entity.id
_entity.type
_entity.pdbx_description
1 polymer ?
#
loop_
_entity_poly.entity_id
_entity_poly.type
_entity_poly.pdbx_seq_one_letter_code
_entity_poly.pdbx_strand_id
1 'polypeptide(L)'
;MRTTLDIDDDVLAAVKEISAREKVSAGAALSSLLRKALTTDASTASTHPSKRTKSVGGFRALPQGGKIVTNADINRLRDLSGV
;
A
#
# COMPACT_ATOMS: atom_id res chain seq x y z
N MET A 1 3.16 -17.79 13.24
CA MET A 1 4.34 -18.67 13.06
C MET A 1 5.58 -17.80 12.91
N ARG A 2 6.78 -18.28 13.28
CA ARG A 2 8.04 -17.59 12.95
C ARG A 2 8.51 -18.09 11.60
N THR A 3 8.56 -17.20 10.62
CA THR A 3 9.05 -17.45 9.27
C THR A 3 10.13 -16.43 8.95
N THR A 4 11.14 -16.83 8.20
CA THR A 4 12.14 -15.91 7.65
C THR A 4 11.69 -15.57 6.23
N LEU A 5 11.55 -14.29 5.93
CA LEU A 5 11.14 -13.79 4.61
C LEU A 5 12.14 -12.73 4.18
N ASP A 6 12.60 -12.82 2.94
CA ASP A 6 13.38 -11.77 2.31
C ASP A 6 12.42 -10.68 1.81
N ILE A 7 12.64 -9.43 2.21
CA ILE A 7 11.77 -8.29 1.90
C ILE A 7 12.62 -7.05 1.62
N ASP A 8 12.16 -6.24 0.67
CA ASP A 8 12.79 -4.97 0.36
C ASP A 8 12.70 -3.99 1.55
N ASP A 9 13.70 -3.11 1.65
CA ASP A 9 13.82 -2.14 2.74
C ASP A 9 12.66 -1.13 2.77
N ASP A 10 12.11 -0.77 1.61
CA ASP A 10 10.97 0.15 1.48
C ASP A 10 9.67 -0.50 2.00
N VAL A 11 9.46 -1.78 1.72
CA VAL A 11 8.35 -2.57 2.25
C VAL A 11 8.48 -2.71 3.77
N LEU A 12 9.67 -3.02 4.29
CA LEU A 12 9.90 -3.11 5.73
C LEU A 12 9.62 -1.76 6.43
N ALA A 13 10.05 -0.65 5.83
CA ALA A 13 9.77 0.69 6.34
C ALA A 13 8.26 0.99 6.39
N ALA A 14 7.54 0.68 5.32
CA ALA A 14 6.08 0.85 5.26
C ALA A 14 5.35 0.01 6.33
N VAL A 15 5.75 -1.25 6.51
CA VAL A 15 5.18 -2.15 7.52
C VAL A 15 5.44 -1.63 8.93
N LYS A 16 6.65 -1.11 9.21
CA LYS A 16 6.97 -0.50 10.51
C LYS A 16 6.07 0.69 10.81
N GLU A 17 5.83 1.55 9.82
CA GLU A 17 4.94 2.69 9.98
C GLU A 17 3.50 2.27 10.29
N ILE A 18 2.97 1.29 9.54
CA ILE A 18 1.62 0.75 9.77
C ILE A 18 1.53 0.13 11.18
N SER A 19 2.54 -0.64 11.57
CA SER A 19 2.57 -1.30 12.88
C SER A 19 2.61 -0.31 14.05
N ALA A 20 3.31 0.81 13.88
CA ALA A 20 3.36 1.89 14.88
C ALA A 20 1.98 2.58 15.02
N ARG A 21 1.29 2.81 13.91
CA ARG A 21 -0.06 3.41 13.90
C ARG A 21 -1.10 2.49 14.54
N GLU A 22 -1.03 1.19 14.25
CA GLU A 22 -1.97 0.18 14.76
C GLU A 22 -1.59 -0.38 16.14
N LYS A 23 -0.43 0.02 16.69
CA LYS A 23 0.12 -0.47 17.98
C LYS A 23 0.27 -2.00 18.03
N VAL A 24 0.66 -2.60 16.92
CA VAL A 24 0.92 -4.04 16.80
C VAL A 24 2.38 -4.29 16.43
N SER A 25 2.85 -5.52 16.52
CA SER A 25 4.19 -5.86 16.05
C SER A 25 4.28 -5.82 14.52
N ALA A 26 5.46 -5.51 13.98
CA ALA A 26 5.70 -5.49 12.53
C ALA A 26 5.32 -6.82 11.85
N GLY A 27 5.63 -7.97 12.49
CA GLY A 27 5.24 -9.28 11.99
C GLY A 27 3.73 -9.53 12.01
N ALA A 28 3.00 -8.99 12.99
CA ALA A 28 1.54 -9.09 13.05
C ALA A 28 0.88 -8.22 11.97
N ALA A 29 1.36 -6.98 11.78
CA ALA A 29 0.91 -6.09 10.71
C ALA A 29 1.15 -6.73 9.33
N LEU A 30 2.36 -7.26 9.09
CA LEU A 30 2.70 -7.95 7.84
C LEU A 30 1.82 -9.18 7.60
N SER A 31 1.59 -10.01 8.64
CA SER A 31 0.72 -11.18 8.53
C SER A 31 -0.73 -10.82 8.20
N SER A 32 -1.24 -9.72 8.76
CA SER A 32 -2.58 -9.19 8.47
C SER A 32 -2.68 -8.70 7.01
N LEU A 33 -1.67 -7.95 6.55
CA LEU A 33 -1.61 -7.45 5.17
C LEU A 33 -1.51 -8.60 4.15
N LEU A 34 -0.64 -9.59 4.38
CA LEU A 34 -0.55 -10.76 3.52
C LEU A 34 -1.87 -11.53 3.48
N ARG A 35 -2.53 -11.71 4.62
CA ARG A 35 -3.84 -12.37 4.66
C ARG A 35 -4.87 -11.60 3.84
N LYS A 36 -4.92 -10.26 3.99
CA LYS A 36 -5.82 -9.41 3.19
C LYS A 36 -5.52 -9.54 1.70
N ALA A 37 -4.26 -9.46 1.28
CA ALA A 37 -3.88 -9.63 -0.13
C ALA A 37 -4.33 -10.99 -0.69
N LEU A 38 -4.01 -12.08 0.02
CA LEU A 38 -4.37 -13.45 -0.40
C LEU A 38 -5.88 -13.72 -0.38
N THR A 39 -6.63 -13.05 0.51
CA THR A 39 -8.10 -13.19 0.59
C THR A 39 -8.80 -12.30 -0.43
N THR A 40 -8.23 -11.12 -0.72
CA THR A 40 -8.74 -10.20 -1.74
C THR A 40 -8.57 -10.77 -3.14
N ASP A 41 -7.46 -11.47 -3.43
CA ASP A 41 -7.27 -12.15 -4.72
C ASP A 41 -8.31 -13.24 -5.00
N ALA A 42 -8.86 -13.90 -3.97
CA ALA A 42 -9.97 -14.84 -4.16
C ALA A 42 -11.28 -14.18 -4.64
N SER A 43 -11.41 -12.86 -4.47
CA SER A 43 -12.56 -12.08 -4.94
C SER A 43 -12.26 -11.21 -6.17
N THR A 44 -10.98 -10.98 -6.51
CA THR A 44 -10.56 -10.12 -7.63
C THR A 44 -9.67 -10.80 -8.67
N ALA A 45 -9.45 -12.12 -8.62
CA ALA A 45 -8.85 -12.88 -9.72
C ALA A 45 -9.66 -12.83 -11.04
N SER A 46 -10.76 -12.09 -11.08
CA SER A 46 -11.35 -11.64 -12.33
C SER A 46 -10.87 -10.24 -12.67
N THR A 47 -10.12 -10.17 -13.76
CA THR A 47 -9.92 -9.00 -14.63
C THR A 47 -8.70 -8.13 -14.31
N HIS A 48 -7.56 -8.52 -14.84
CA HIS A 48 -6.82 -7.56 -15.65
C HIS A 48 -7.73 -7.20 -16.85
N PRO A 49 -8.14 -5.92 -16.97
CA PRO A 49 -7.98 -5.31 -18.26
C PRO A 49 -7.38 -3.92 -18.04
N SER A 50 -6.30 -3.70 -18.75
CA SER A 50 -5.95 -2.38 -19.24
C SER A 50 -7.25 -1.68 -19.69
N LYS A 51 -7.39 -0.40 -19.30
CA LYS A 51 -8.23 0.59 -19.98
C LYS A 51 -9.74 0.52 -19.67
N ARG A 52 -10.14 1.28 -18.66
CA ARG A 52 -11.01 2.47 -18.81
C ARG A 52 -11.14 3.13 -17.44
N THR A 53 -10.64 4.37 -17.32
CA THR A 53 -10.95 5.25 -16.20
C THR A 53 -12.47 5.43 -16.19
N LYS A 54 -13.18 4.64 -15.36
CA LYS A 54 -14.61 4.86 -15.14
C LYS A 54 -14.72 6.25 -14.53
N SER A 55 -15.29 7.19 -15.28
CA SER A 55 -15.69 8.49 -14.75
C SER A 55 -16.77 8.22 -13.72
N VAL A 56 -16.41 8.22 -12.43
CA VAL A 56 -17.38 8.14 -11.34
C VAL A 56 -17.78 9.58 -11.03
N GLY A 57 -19.05 9.91 -11.28
CA GLY A 57 -19.62 11.21 -10.91
C GLY A 57 -19.07 12.43 -11.67
N GLY A 58 -18.53 12.26 -12.88
CA GLY A 58 -18.02 13.36 -13.72
C GLY A 58 -16.54 13.71 -13.52
N PHE A 59 -15.83 12.97 -12.67
CA PHE A 59 -14.38 13.14 -12.48
C PHE A 59 -13.59 12.04 -13.19
N ARG A 60 -12.50 12.44 -13.86
CA ARG A 60 -11.55 11.51 -14.45
C ARG A 60 -10.64 10.96 -13.35
N ALA A 61 -10.83 9.70 -12.98
CA ALA A 61 -9.94 9.00 -12.07
C ALA A 61 -8.50 9.03 -12.61
N LEU A 62 -7.55 9.39 -11.74
CA LEU A 62 -6.13 9.34 -12.04
C LEU A 62 -5.73 7.89 -12.36
N PRO A 63 -4.83 7.66 -13.35
CA PRO A 63 -4.31 6.32 -13.61
C PRO A 63 -3.60 5.81 -12.35
N GLN A 64 -3.72 4.51 -12.09
CA GLN A 64 -3.05 3.89 -10.95
C GLN A 64 -1.52 4.05 -11.13
N GLY A 65 -0.91 4.93 -10.33
CA GLY A 65 0.52 5.18 -10.38
C GLY A 65 1.26 4.00 -9.75
N GLY A 66 2.21 3.40 -10.49
CA GLY A 66 2.96 2.23 -10.04
C GLY A 66 4.03 2.49 -8.97
N LYS A 67 4.06 3.68 -8.35
CA LYS A 67 5.03 4.04 -7.31
C LYS A 67 4.35 4.00 -5.95
N ILE A 68 4.92 3.23 -5.02
CA ILE A 68 4.51 3.24 -3.61
C ILE A 68 4.90 4.59 -3.02
N VAL A 69 3.93 5.31 -2.46
CA VAL A 69 4.14 6.62 -1.83
C VAL A 69 4.21 6.41 -0.33
N THR A 70 5.34 6.79 0.28
CA THR A 70 5.55 6.70 1.72
C THR A 70 5.21 8.02 2.42
N ASN A 71 5.00 7.99 3.74
CA ASN A 71 4.76 9.22 4.49
C ASN A 71 6.00 10.13 4.56
N ALA A 72 7.20 9.55 4.42
CA ALA A 72 8.44 10.31 4.25
C ALA A 72 8.44 11.12 2.95
N ASP A 73 7.96 10.54 1.85
CA ASP A 73 7.80 11.26 0.58
C ASP A 73 6.80 12.42 0.72
N ILE A 74 5.69 12.19 1.45
CA ILE A 74 4.67 13.20 1.73
C ILE A 74 5.25 14.34 2.56
N ASN A 75 5.95 14.04 3.66
CA ASN A 75 6.54 15.05 4.53
C ASN A 75 7.60 15.88 3.80
N ARG A 76 8.46 15.23 3.01
CA ARG A 76 9.44 15.92 2.16
C ARG A 76 8.75 16.89 1.19
N LEU A 77 7.64 16.48 0.57
CA LEU A 77 6.87 17.35 -0.32
C LEU A 77 6.26 18.54 0.43
N ARG A 78 5.78 18.34 1.65
CA ARG A 78 5.24 19.41 2.50
C ARG A 78 6.32 20.43 2.90
N ASP A 79 7.48 19.95 3.31
CA ASP A 79 8.62 20.80 3.68
C ASP A 79 9.08 21.65 2.48
N LEU A 80 9.11 21.08 1.27
CA LEU A 80 9.45 21.80 0.04
C LEU A 80 8.38 22.80 -0.39
N SER A 81 7.11 22.54 -0.10
CA SER A 81 5.99 23.42 -0.47
C SER A 81 5.65 24.46 0.60
N GLY A 82 6.27 24.38 1.78
CA GLY A 82 6.13 25.38 2.85
C GLY A 82 4.77 25.36 3.57
N VAL A 83 4.08 24.21 3.61
CA VAL A 83 2.73 24.01 4.22
C VAL A 83 2.64 22.86 5.23
#